data_AF-A0A7W7H154-F1
#
_entry.id   AF-A0A7W7H154-F1
#
_cell.length_a   1.000
_cell.length_b   1.000
_cell.length_c   1.000
_cell.angle_alpha   90.00
_cell.angle_beta   90.00
_cell.angle_gamma   90.00
#
_symmetry.space_group_name_H-M   'P 1'
#
loop_
_entity.id
_entity.type
_entity.pdbx_description
1 polymer ?
#
loop_
_entity_poly.entity_id
_entity_poly.type
_entity_poly.pdbx_seq_one_letter_code
_entity_poly.pdbx_strand_id
1 'polypeptide(L)'
;MTGADPGPVLSEHRGVVAAPIGRVRELVLAVSAGEFSGAEVPLVLGDQGDRRVTVTGGPQVLRASVASARVTIEVDREAGWVQARGEWWWCGRFQLAEGADGHTVIHQRTFNLATGPAGRLVPFTVGRTHRQSGKQSLRRLLDDLGTRLNCQTRMLPPTADR
;
A
#
# COMPACT_ATOMS: atom_id res chain seq x y z
N MET A 1 18.95 -2.34 -1.48
CA MET A 1 18.75 -1.21 -0.54
C MET A 1 17.73 -1.66 0.49
N THR A 2 18.00 -1.41 1.77
CA THR A 2 17.40 -2.15 2.90
C THR A 2 15.87 -2.11 2.92
N GLY A 3 15.25 -3.28 3.06
CA GLY A 3 13.84 -3.46 3.43
C GLY A 3 13.51 -3.00 4.86
N ALA A 4 14.23 -1.99 5.36
CA ALA A 4 13.98 -1.38 6.65
C ALA A 4 12.68 -0.59 6.60
N ASP A 5 11.99 -0.54 7.73
CA ASP A 5 10.81 0.30 7.89
C ASP A 5 11.23 1.78 7.81
N PRO A 6 10.49 2.61 7.06
CA PRO A 6 10.87 4.00 6.81
C PRO A 6 10.61 4.92 8.02
N GLY A 7 9.97 4.41 9.06
CA GLY A 7 9.66 5.11 10.31
C GLY A 7 8.82 4.24 11.25
N PRO A 8 8.38 4.76 12.42
CA PRO A 8 7.52 4.03 13.33
C PRO A 8 6.18 3.65 12.70
N VAL A 9 5.69 2.43 12.98
CA VAL A 9 4.38 1.96 12.52
C VAL A 9 3.27 2.70 13.28
N LEU A 10 2.38 3.36 12.54
CA LEU A 10 1.15 3.97 13.06
C LEU A 10 -0.02 2.99 13.05
N SER A 11 -0.06 2.12 12.05
CA SER A 11 -1.06 1.06 11.96
C SER A 11 -0.58 -0.07 11.06
N GLU A 12 -1.01 -1.28 11.39
CA GLU A 12 -0.81 -2.47 10.58
C GLU A 12 -2.15 -3.20 10.42
N HIS A 13 -2.43 -3.62 9.19
CA HIS A 13 -3.55 -4.46 8.84
C HIS A 13 -3.06 -5.59 7.94
N ARG A 14 -3.73 -6.74 8.00
CA ARG A 14 -3.34 -7.91 7.22
C ARG A 14 -4.53 -8.49 6.49
N GLY A 15 -4.27 -9.04 5.31
CA GLY A 15 -5.25 -9.65 4.45
C GLY A 15 -4.69 -10.91 3.82
N VAL A 16 -5.58 -11.80 3.38
CA VAL A 16 -5.23 -13.01 2.63
C VAL A 16 -5.91 -12.98 1.28
N VAL A 17 -5.19 -13.41 0.27
CA VAL A 17 -5.67 -13.67 -1.08
C VAL A 17 -5.48 -15.16 -1.36
N ALA A 18 -6.54 -15.85 -1.75
CA ALA A 18 -6.52 -17.27 -2.08
C ALA A 18 -5.90 -17.53 -3.46
N ALA A 19 -4.69 -17.01 -3.67
CA ALA A 19 -3.92 -17.16 -4.88
C ALA A 19 -2.41 -17.21 -4.56
N PRO A 20 -1.59 -17.87 -5.41
CA PRO A 20 -0.14 -17.93 -5.23
C PRO A 20 0.52 -16.56 -5.29
N ILE A 21 1.60 -16.39 -4.52
CA ILE A 21 2.31 -15.11 -4.38
C ILE A 21 2.82 -14.55 -5.70
N GLY A 22 3.22 -15.39 -6.66
CA GLY A 22 3.64 -14.94 -7.99
C GLY A 22 2.55 -14.14 -8.71
N ARG A 23 1.31 -14.64 -8.72
CA ARG A 23 0.16 -14.01 -9.37
C ARG A 23 -0.23 -12.70 -8.68
N VAL A 24 -0.16 -12.69 -7.34
CA VAL A 24 -0.47 -11.48 -6.57
C VAL A 24 0.62 -10.42 -6.73
N ARG A 25 1.90 -10.82 -6.76
CA ARG A 25 3.04 -9.91 -7.00
C ARG A 25 2.95 -9.21 -8.34
N GLU A 26 2.59 -9.95 -9.40
CA GLU A 26 2.42 -9.39 -10.74
C GLU A 26 1.40 -8.26 -10.76
N LEU A 27 0.32 -8.34 -9.98
CA LEU A 27 -0.72 -7.30 -9.94
C LEU A 27 -0.36 -6.15 -9.01
N VAL A 28 0.07 -6.46 -7.78
CA VAL A 28 0.30 -5.42 -6.75
C VAL A 28 1.55 -4.59 -7.04
N LEU A 29 2.58 -5.20 -7.65
CA LEU A 29 3.86 -4.54 -7.94
C LEU A 29 3.97 -4.05 -9.40
N ALA A 30 2.91 -4.21 -10.20
CA ALA A 30 2.81 -3.64 -11.55
C ALA A 30 2.56 -2.13 -11.51
N VAL A 31 3.56 -1.38 -11.08
CA VAL A 31 3.59 0.08 -11.19
C VAL A 31 4.54 0.47 -12.31
N SER A 32 4.05 1.25 -13.27
CA SER A 32 4.79 1.82 -14.38
C SER A 32 4.48 3.31 -14.54
N ALA A 33 5.34 4.02 -15.27
CA ALA A 33 5.04 5.39 -15.68
C ALA A 33 3.97 5.39 -16.79
N GLY A 34 3.08 6.37 -16.78
CA GLY A 34 1.95 6.45 -17.70
C GLY A 34 0.82 7.32 -17.15
N GLU A 35 -0.21 7.49 -17.96
CA GLU A 35 -1.49 8.05 -17.53
C GLU A 35 -2.48 6.91 -17.30
N PHE A 36 -3.13 6.92 -16.14
CA PHE A 36 -4.04 5.87 -15.71
C PHE A 36 -5.39 6.45 -15.29
N SER A 37 -6.43 5.65 -15.43
CA SER A 37 -7.78 5.95 -14.92
C SER A 37 -8.51 4.66 -14.56
N GLY A 38 -9.52 4.75 -13.68
CA GLY A 38 -10.31 3.59 -13.27
C GLY A 38 -9.47 2.46 -12.68
N ALA A 39 -9.69 1.25 -13.15
CA ALA A 39 -9.01 0.04 -12.68
C ALA A 39 -7.51 -0.01 -13.05
N GLU A 40 -7.03 0.84 -13.95
CA GLU A 40 -5.62 0.85 -14.34
C GLU A 40 -4.74 1.63 -13.34
N VAL A 41 -5.35 2.39 -12.43
CA VAL A 41 -4.62 3.13 -11.40
C VAL A 41 -3.85 2.17 -10.50
N PRO A 42 -2.54 2.39 -10.26
CA PRO A 42 -1.75 1.56 -9.36
C PRO A 42 -2.39 1.40 -7.98
N LEU A 43 -2.55 0.16 -7.53
CA LEU A 43 -3.31 -0.19 -6.32
C LEU A 43 -2.75 0.46 -5.04
N VAL A 44 -1.45 0.78 -5.02
CA VAL A 44 -0.81 1.50 -3.91
C VAL A 44 -1.35 2.92 -3.71
N LEU A 45 -1.93 3.53 -4.75
CA LEU A 45 -2.54 4.86 -4.69
C LEU A 45 -3.99 4.84 -4.19
N GLY A 46 -4.57 3.65 -4.01
CA GLY A 46 -5.93 3.47 -3.51
C GLY A 46 -7.02 3.99 -4.45
N ASP A 47 -8.12 4.48 -3.86
CA ASP A 47 -9.34 4.89 -4.55
C ASP A 47 -9.21 6.26 -5.21
N GLN A 48 -8.43 6.30 -6.29
CA GLN A 48 -8.35 7.43 -7.21
C GLN A 48 -8.92 7.04 -8.59
N GLY A 49 -9.71 5.97 -8.66
CA GLY A 49 -10.22 5.42 -9.93
C GLY A 49 -11.07 6.42 -10.72
N ASP A 50 -11.77 7.32 -10.04
CA ASP A 50 -12.56 8.39 -10.67
C ASP A 50 -11.70 9.56 -11.20
N ARG A 51 -10.38 9.49 -11.05
CA ARG A 51 -9.45 10.58 -11.32
C ARG A 51 -8.34 10.13 -12.26
N ARG A 52 -7.95 11.01 -13.16
CA ARG A 52 -6.78 10.78 -14.01
C ARG A 52 -5.52 10.90 -13.16
N VAL A 53 -4.68 9.88 -13.19
CA VAL A 53 -3.42 9.81 -12.45
C VAL A 53 -2.27 9.77 -13.44
N THR A 54 -1.35 10.72 -13.33
CA THR A 54 -0.10 10.69 -14.11
C THR A 54 1.02 10.19 -13.22
N VAL A 55 1.66 9.10 -13.63
CA VAL A 55 2.82 8.51 -12.99
C VAL A 55 4.04 8.74 -13.87
N THR A 56 5.11 9.27 -13.30
CA THR A 56 6.38 9.56 -13.98
C THR A 56 7.56 8.99 -13.18
N GLY A 57 8.72 8.84 -13.79
CA GLY A 57 9.94 8.37 -13.10
C GLY A 57 10.45 7.03 -13.60
N GLY A 58 11.34 6.42 -12.81
CA GLY A 58 12.04 5.17 -13.16
C GLY A 58 11.38 3.92 -12.58
N PRO A 59 11.87 2.71 -12.90
CA PRO A 59 11.18 1.46 -12.58
C PRO A 59 11.04 1.16 -11.07
N GLN A 60 11.84 1.79 -10.21
CA GLN A 60 11.86 1.57 -8.76
C GLN A 60 11.32 2.76 -7.97
N VAL A 61 11.45 3.98 -8.50
CA VAL A 61 11.00 5.22 -7.84
C VAL A 61 10.20 6.02 -8.85
N LEU A 62 8.90 6.12 -8.59
CA LEU A 62 7.94 6.83 -9.41
C LEU A 62 7.34 8.00 -8.62
N ARG A 63 6.76 8.96 -9.35
CA ARG A 63 6.02 10.10 -8.81
C ARG A 63 4.65 10.11 -9.45
N ALA A 64 3.62 10.05 -8.62
CA ALA A 64 2.23 10.18 -9.04
C ALA A 64 1.71 11.58 -8.71
N SER A 65 0.94 12.15 -9.64
CA SER A 65 0.15 13.36 -9.40
C SER A 65 -1.33 12.98 -9.39
N VAL A 66 -2.01 13.26 -8.28
CA VAL A 66 -3.41 12.91 -8.04
C VAL A 66 -4.14 14.15 -7.54
N ALA A 67 -5.03 14.73 -8.34
CA ALA A 67 -5.86 15.89 -7.96
C ALA A 67 -5.11 16.95 -7.13
N SER A 68 -3.97 17.43 -7.64
CA SER A 68 -3.00 18.37 -7.03
C SER A 68 -2.05 17.84 -5.95
N ALA A 69 -2.31 16.66 -5.37
CA ALA A 69 -1.37 16.00 -4.46
C ALA A 69 -0.25 15.28 -5.24
N ARG A 70 0.99 15.39 -4.74
CA ARG A 70 2.15 14.66 -5.26
C ARG A 70 2.51 13.55 -4.29
N VAL A 71 2.63 12.34 -4.82
CA VAL A 71 2.96 11.14 -4.05
C VAL A 71 4.19 10.49 -4.68
N THR A 72 5.16 10.10 -3.86
CA THR A 72 6.29 9.28 -4.32
C THR A 72 5.92 7.81 -4.13
N ILE A 73 6.04 7.02 -5.18
CA ILE A 73 5.86 5.57 -5.14
C ILE A 73 7.22 4.92 -5.22
N GLU A 74 7.49 3.99 -4.31
CA GLU A 74 8.69 3.16 -4.34
C GLU A 74 8.26 1.70 -4.45
N VAL A 75 8.91 0.94 -5.34
CA VAL A 75 8.62 -0.47 -5.61
C VAL A 75 9.92 -1.25 -5.48
N ASP A 76 9.90 -2.28 -4.64
CA ASP A 76 10.94 -3.30 -4.58
C ASP A 76 10.31 -4.66 -4.93
N ARG A 77 10.54 -5.07 -6.18
CA ARG A 77 9.97 -6.31 -6.72
C ARG A 77 10.63 -7.55 -6.15
N GLU A 78 11.90 -7.44 -5.77
CA GLU A 78 12.67 -8.54 -5.19
C GLU A 78 12.23 -8.78 -3.74
N ALA A 79 12.14 -7.71 -2.94
CA ALA A 79 11.66 -7.78 -1.57
C ALA A 79 10.12 -7.89 -1.45
N GLY A 80 9.39 -7.77 -2.57
CA GLY A 80 7.95 -8.01 -2.64
C GLY A 80 7.09 -6.93 -1.99
N TRP A 81 7.49 -5.66 -2.08
CA TRP A 81 6.73 -4.55 -1.51
C TRP A 81 6.59 -3.36 -2.46
N VAL A 82 5.52 -2.61 -2.26
CA VAL A 82 5.27 -1.31 -2.89
C VAL A 82 4.79 -0.34 -1.82
N GLN A 83 5.23 0.91 -1.90
CA GLN A 83 4.78 1.93 -0.96
C GLN A 83 4.53 3.27 -1.63
N ALA A 84 3.61 4.03 -1.05
CA ALA A 84 3.31 5.39 -1.40
C ALA A 84 3.67 6.29 -0.21
N ARG A 85 4.39 7.37 -0.50
CA ARG A 85 4.74 8.44 0.45
C ARG A 85 4.09 9.72 -0.04
N GLY A 86 3.29 10.33 0.81
CA GLY A 86 2.66 11.62 0.56
C GLY A 86 2.81 12.52 1.77
N GLU A 87 2.65 13.82 1.55
CA GLU A 87 2.84 14.84 2.58
C GLU A 87 4.22 14.72 3.28
N TRP A 88 4.41 15.50 4.34
CA TRP A 88 5.67 15.52 5.10
C TRP A 88 5.75 14.42 6.17
N TRP A 89 4.71 13.59 6.35
CA TRP A 89 4.56 12.78 7.56
C TRP A 89 4.12 11.33 7.37
N TRP A 90 3.64 10.88 6.20
CA TRP A 90 3.09 9.52 6.07
C TRP A 90 3.70 8.67 4.94
N CYS A 91 3.74 7.36 5.19
CA CYS A 91 4.09 6.34 4.20
C CYS A 91 3.17 5.13 4.36
N GLY A 92 2.49 4.71 3.29
CA GLY A 92 1.72 3.46 3.26
C GLY A 92 2.45 2.40 2.44
N ARG A 93 2.74 1.24 3.02
CA ARG A 93 3.42 0.10 2.36
C ARG A 93 2.48 -1.10 2.31
N PHE A 94 2.40 -1.71 1.14
CA PHE A 94 1.93 -3.08 0.97
C PHE A 94 3.13 -4.00 0.82
N GLN A 95 3.20 -5.03 1.65
CA GLN A 95 4.24 -6.05 1.58
C GLN A 95 3.58 -7.42 1.45
N LEU A 96 4.10 -8.22 0.51
CA LEU A 96 3.56 -9.52 0.15
C LEU A 96 4.43 -10.61 0.76
N ALA A 97 3.80 -11.51 1.51
CA ALA A 97 4.42 -12.68 2.08
C ALA A 97 3.66 -13.94 1.66
N GLU A 98 4.37 -15.05 1.58
CA GLU A 98 3.74 -16.34 1.34
C GLU A 98 3.05 -16.80 2.64
N GLY A 99 1.79 -17.21 2.51
CA GLY A 99 1.01 -17.78 3.60
C GLY A 99 1.08 -19.30 3.61
N ALA A 100 0.40 -19.90 4.57
CA ALA A 100 0.16 -21.34 4.54
C ALA A 100 -0.69 -21.72 3.31
N ASP A 101 -0.52 -22.95 2.84
CA ASP A 101 -1.37 -23.57 1.81
C ASP A 101 -1.40 -22.83 0.46
N GLY A 102 -0.29 -22.16 0.10
CA GLY A 102 -0.13 -21.49 -1.20
C GLY A 102 -0.92 -20.18 -1.33
N HIS A 103 -1.45 -19.65 -0.23
CA HIS A 103 -2.10 -18.35 -0.20
C HIS A 103 -1.09 -17.20 -0.09
N THR A 104 -1.52 -15.99 -0.44
CA THR A 104 -0.69 -14.78 -0.25
C THR A 104 -1.21 -13.97 0.92
N VAL A 105 -0.32 -13.60 1.83
CA VAL A 105 -0.59 -12.64 2.91
C VAL A 105 -0.12 -11.26 2.48
N ILE A 106 -1.01 -10.27 2.60
CA ILE A 106 -0.69 -8.86 2.35
C ILE A 106 -0.65 -8.13 3.68
N HIS A 107 0.50 -7.54 3.99
CA HIS A 107 0.68 -6.62 5.10
C HIS A 107 0.53 -5.18 4.60
N GLN A 108 -0.49 -4.48 5.08
CA GLN A 108 -0.62 -3.03 4.91
C GLN A 108 -0.10 -2.36 6.17
N ARG A 109 0.98 -1.58 6.04
CA ARG A 109 1.54 -0.79 7.13
C ARG A 109 1.49 0.68 6.77
N THR A 110 1.11 1.50 7.74
CA THR A 110 1.24 2.96 7.65
C THR A 110 2.31 3.41 8.62
N PHE A 111 3.30 4.14 8.16
CA PHE A 111 4.41 4.64 8.96
C PHE A 111 4.33 6.15 9.16
N ASN A 112 4.84 6.61 10.30
CA ASN A 112 5.07 8.01 10.60
C ASN A 112 6.47 8.41 10.11
N LEU A 113 6.54 9.31 9.14
CA LEU A 113 7.79 9.91 8.66
C LEU A 113 8.12 11.24 9.35
N ALA A 114 7.18 11.81 10.12
CA ALA A 114 7.41 13.09 10.78
C ALA A 114 8.48 12.95 11.87
N THR A 115 9.40 13.91 11.89
CA THR A 115 10.48 13.99 12.87
C THR A 115 10.20 15.08 13.91
N GLY A 116 10.93 15.06 15.02
CA GLY A 116 10.86 16.08 16.06
C GLY A 116 9.50 16.14 16.80
N PRO A 117 9.14 17.30 17.37
CA PRO A 117 7.91 17.48 18.13
C PRO A 117 6.64 17.16 17.33
N ALA A 118 6.64 17.47 16.04
CA ALA A 118 5.52 17.20 15.14
C ALA A 118 5.24 15.68 15.02
N GLY A 119 6.30 14.85 14.99
CA GLY A 119 6.17 13.39 14.94
C GLY A 119 5.46 12.79 16.15
N ARG A 120 5.58 13.40 17.33
CA ARG A 120 4.88 12.94 18.55
C ARG A 120 3.38 13.26 18.53
N LEU A 121 2.96 14.28 17.78
CA LEU A 121 1.56 14.70 17.70
C LEU A 121 0.77 13.96 16.62
N VAL A 122 1.45 13.49 15.56
CA VAL A 122 0.83 12.77 14.42
C VAL A 122 -0.15 11.68 14.83
N PRO A 123 0.14 10.77 15.78
CA PRO A 123 -0.81 9.73 16.19
C PRO A 123 -2.14 10.28 16.71
N PHE A 124 -2.11 11.46 17.34
CA PHE A 124 -3.27 12.10 17.98
C PHE A 124 -4.04 13.04 17.04
N THR A 125 -3.36 13.66 16.08
CA THR A 125 -3.98 14.62 15.15
C THR A 125 -4.55 13.94 13.90
N VAL A 126 -3.74 13.11 13.24
CA VAL A 126 -4.05 12.53 11.92
C VAL A 126 -4.02 10.99 11.92
N GLY A 127 -3.44 10.37 12.95
CA GLY A 127 -3.25 8.92 13.05
C GLY A 127 -4.55 8.11 13.05
N ARG A 128 -5.63 8.60 13.70
CA ARG A 128 -6.92 7.89 13.73
C ARG A 128 -7.56 7.77 12.35
N THR A 129 -7.63 8.88 11.61
CA THR A 129 -8.15 8.91 10.23
C THR A 129 -7.32 8.00 9.33
N HIS A 130 -6.00 8.03 9.47
CA HIS A 130 -5.12 7.19 8.66
C HIS A 130 -5.16 5.71 9.02
N ARG A 131 -5.40 5.34 10.28
CA ARG A 131 -5.63 3.93 10.65
C ARG A 131 -6.85 3.36 9.94
N GLN A 132 -7.94 4.13 9.88
CA GLN A 132 -9.15 3.74 9.16
C GLN A 132 -8.92 3.74 7.64
N SER A 133 -8.18 4.73 7.13
CA SER A 133 -7.79 4.81 5.72
C SER A 133 -6.94 3.62 5.29
N GLY A 134 -5.95 3.21 6.10
CA GLY A 134 -5.11 2.03 5.84
C GLY A 134 -5.93 0.74 5.79
N LYS A 135 -6.89 0.56 6.72
CA LYS A 135 -7.83 -0.57 6.72
C LYS A 135 -8.69 -0.59 5.46
N GLN A 136 -9.24 0.56 5.06
CA GLN A 136 -10.05 0.68 3.85
C GLN A 136 -9.22 0.46 2.58
N SER A 137 -8.00 0.96 2.55
CA SER A 137 -7.04 0.75 1.46
C SER A 137 -6.74 -0.74 1.27
N LEU A 138 -6.46 -1.47 2.35
CA LEU A 138 -6.28 -2.91 2.27
C LEU A 138 -7.55 -3.65 1.82
N ARG A 139 -8.73 -3.28 2.32
CA ARG A 139 -9.98 -3.91 1.88
C ARG A 139 -10.20 -3.74 0.38
N ARG A 140 -10.05 -2.53 -0.14
CA ARG A 140 -10.18 -2.26 -1.57
C ARG A 140 -9.17 -3.05 -2.40
N LEU A 141 -7.93 -3.11 -1.93
CA LEU A 141 -6.90 -3.95 -2.58
C LEU A 141 -7.35 -5.41 -2.64
N LEU A 142 -7.88 -5.95 -1.53
CA LEU A 142 -8.38 -7.33 -1.48
C LEU A 142 -9.61 -7.54 -2.37
N ASP A 143 -10.53 -6.57 -2.46
CA ASP A 143 -11.72 -6.67 -3.31
C ASP A 143 -11.34 -6.64 -4.80
N ASP A 144 -10.41 -5.76 -5.18
CA ASP A 144 -9.87 -5.67 -6.54
C ASP A 144 -9.11 -6.94 -6.94
N LEU A 145 -8.23 -7.45 -6.07
CA LEU A 145 -7.52 -8.72 -6.30
C LEU A 145 -8.49 -9.90 -6.40
N GLY A 146 -9.51 -9.95 -5.53
CA GLY A 146 -10.54 -10.98 -5.57
C GLY A 146 -11.28 -10.99 -6.91
N THR A 147 -11.59 -9.80 -7.44
CA THR A 147 -12.23 -9.62 -8.74
C THR A 147 -11.31 -10.04 -9.89
N ARG A 148 -10.08 -9.52 -9.95
CA ARG A 148 -9.13 -9.77 -11.05
C ARG A 148 -8.65 -11.21 -11.12
N LEU A 149 -8.47 -11.85 -9.97
CA LEU A 149 -7.99 -13.23 -9.88
C LEU A 149 -9.14 -14.24 -9.77
N ASN A 150 -10.39 -13.78 -9.68
CA ASN A 150 -11.57 -14.62 -9.44
C ASN A 150 -11.36 -15.56 -8.24
N CYS A 151 -10.90 -15.01 -7.12
CA CYS A 151 -10.50 -15.79 -5.95
C CYS A 151 -11.05 -15.19 -4.65
N GLN A 152 -11.09 -15.99 -3.59
CA GLN A 152 -11.51 -15.53 -2.28
C GLN A 152 -10.44 -14.63 -1.63
N THR A 153 -10.89 -13.54 -1.02
CA THR A 153 -10.04 -12.66 -0.22
C THR A 153 -10.70 -12.38 1.13
N ARG A 154 -9.88 -12.11 2.16
CA ARG A 154 -10.40 -11.79 3.49
C ARG A 154 -9.41 -10.96 4.30
N MET A 155 -9.95 -10.10 5.14
CA MET A 155 -9.16 -9.44 6.19
C MET A 155 -8.79 -10.46 7.27
N LEU A 156 -7.57 -10.36 7.79
CA LEU A 156 -7.16 -11.05 9.00
C LEU A 156 -7.48 -10.21 10.23
N PRO A 157 -7.75 -10.86 11.39
CA PRO A 157 -7.87 -10.13 12.63
C PRO A 157 -6.56 -9.37 12.95
N PRO A 158 -6.65 -8.24 13.66
CA PRO A 158 -5.46 -7.58 14.16
C PRO A 158 -4.64 -8.57 14.98
N THR A 159 -3.32 -8.54 14.82
CA THR A 159 -2.42 -9.27 15.72
C THR A 159 -2.68 -8.74 17.13
N ALA A 160 -2.95 -9.63 18.10
CA ALA A 160 -2.96 -9.21 19.49
C ALA A 160 -1.56 -8.66 19.81
N ASP A 161 -1.49 -7.40 20.24
CA ASP A 161 -0.26 -6.80 20.72
C ASP A 161 0.29 -7.72 21.82
N ARG A 162 1.50 -8.25 21.61
CA ARG A 162 2.29 -8.92 22.65
C ARG A 162 3.26 -7.92 23.25
#